data_AF-A0A5B2Z1A6-F1
#
_entry.id   AF-A0A5B2Z1A6-F1
#
_cell.length_a   1.000
_cell.length_b   1.000
_cell.length_c   1.000
_cell.angle_alpha   90.00
_cell.angle_beta   90.00
_cell.angle_gamma   90.00
#
_symmetry.space_group_name_H-M   'P 1'
#
loop_
_entity.id
_entity.type
_entity.pdbx_description
1 polymer ?
#
loop_
_entity_poly.entity_id
_entity_poly.type
_entity_poly.pdbx_seq_one_letter_code
_entity_poly.pdbx_strand_id
1 'polypeptide(L)'
;MKYLLTLYMETERAKHIISETISNIQHNSLIIKGNGCAACQVVFTLSNEMQINEQEAADLLSQILFSDPKIDLSFIEMVEKIHLKDRLMGTGFAIKNRDAKDAYIYSNFKNTLAELHADLIKYGPDIVMRKLLMSMISLELAKNIGIDYHASTEELYYFMRKKDDETKNKLIEFMDQLYIRIGKTDGKNSD
;
A
#
# COMPACT_ATOMS: atom_id res chain seq x y z
N MET A 1 -24.45 -5.86 29.54
CA MET A 1 -24.34 -4.40 29.81
C MET A 1 -22.91 -3.96 30.14
N LYS A 2 -22.20 -4.62 31.09
CA LYS A 2 -20.82 -4.26 31.46
C LYS A 2 -19.80 -4.38 30.32
N TYR A 3 -19.89 -5.46 29.52
CA TYR A 3 -18.99 -5.70 28.36
C TYR A 3 -19.12 -4.65 27.24
N LEU A 4 -20.36 -4.23 26.94
CA LEU A 4 -20.63 -3.19 25.94
C LEU A 4 -20.09 -1.82 26.38
N LEU A 5 -20.14 -1.52 27.67
CA LEU A 5 -19.55 -0.30 28.22
C LEU A 5 -18.03 -0.30 28.13
N THR A 6 -17.38 -1.43 28.41
CA THR A 6 -15.91 -1.56 28.27
C THR A 6 -15.48 -1.40 26.82
N LEU A 7 -16.15 -2.07 25.88
CA LEU A 7 -15.83 -1.97 24.45
C LEU A 7 -16.02 -0.54 23.91
N TYR A 8 -17.07 0.14 24.35
CA TYR A 8 -17.31 1.55 24.01
C TYR A 8 -16.21 2.45 24.56
N MET A 9 -15.81 2.28 25.83
CA MET A 9 -14.74 3.06 26.44
C MET A 9 -13.38 2.84 25.76
N GLU A 10 -13.06 1.62 25.34
CA GLU A 10 -11.83 1.30 24.60
C GLU A 10 -11.83 1.93 23.21
N THR A 11 -12.98 1.93 22.52
CA THR A 11 -13.15 2.57 21.21
C THR A 11 -12.98 4.09 21.30
N GLU A 12 -13.62 4.73 22.28
CA GLU A 12 -13.48 6.18 22.48
C GLU A 12 -12.06 6.58 22.92
N ARG A 13 -11.40 5.74 23.73
CA ARG A 13 -9.98 5.92 24.05
C ARG A 13 -9.11 5.85 22.79
N ALA A 14 -9.30 4.85 21.94
CA ALA A 14 -8.55 4.71 20.70
C ALA A 14 -8.78 5.90 19.75
N LYS A 15 -10.03 6.38 19.62
CA LYS A 15 -10.35 7.59 18.84
C LYS A 15 -9.60 8.82 19.35
N HIS A 16 -9.52 9.00 20.66
CA HIS A 16 -8.77 10.10 21.26
C HIS A 16 -7.28 10.03 20.89
N ILE A 17 -6.64 8.87 21.08
CA ILE A 17 -5.22 8.65 20.77
C ILE A 17 -4.94 8.94 19.28
N ILE A 18 -5.78 8.42 18.39
CA ILE A 18 -5.66 8.62 16.95
C ILE A 18 -5.77 10.12 16.61
N SER A 19 -6.80 10.78 17.11
CA SER A 19 -7.07 12.20 16.81
C SER A 19 -5.94 13.11 17.32
N GLU A 20 -5.46 12.86 18.54
CA GLU A 20 -4.34 13.59 19.12
C GLU A 20 -3.05 13.37 18.33
N THR A 21 -2.76 12.12 17.95
CA THR A 21 -1.58 11.80 17.13
C THR A 21 -1.63 12.49 15.77
N ILE A 22 -2.78 12.46 15.09
CA ILE A 22 -2.99 13.16 13.82
C ILE A 22 -2.72 14.66 13.98
N SER A 23 -3.34 15.28 14.99
CA SER A 23 -3.18 16.70 15.27
C SER A 23 -1.71 17.06 15.52
N ASN A 24 -1.00 16.27 16.32
CA ASN A 24 0.41 16.49 16.65
C ASN A 24 1.29 16.43 15.39
N ILE A 25 1.09 15.45 14.51
CA ILE A 25 1.82 15.32 13.24
C ILE A 25 1.49 16.47 12.28
N GLN A 26 0.22 16.89 12.22
CA GLN A 26 -0.19 18.01 11.37
C GLN A 26 0.50 19.32 11.81
N HIS A 27 0.57 19.58 13.12
CA HIS A 27 1.25 20.75 13.69
C HIS A 27 2.77 20.68 13.55
N ASN A 28 3.38 19.50 13.69
CA ASN A 28 4.82 19.32 13.57
C ASN A 28 5.18 18.08 12.74
N SER A 29 5.42 18.29 11.45
CA SER A 29 5.76 17.19 10.53
C SER A 29 7.15 16.59 10.78
N LEU A 30 8.03 17.26 11.53
CA LEU A 30 9.35 16.74 11.89
C LEU A 30 9.29 15.53 12.83
N ILE A 31 8.13 15.24 13.41
CA ILE A 31 7.87 13.99 14.14
C ILE A 31 8.11 12.79 13.22
N ILE A 32 7.78 12.92 11.93
CA ILE A 32 8.03 11.88 10.92
C ILE A 32 9.43 12.07 10.33
N LYS A 33 10.41 11.32 10.86
CA LYS A 33 11.81 11.42 10.44
C LYS A 33 12.04 10.84 9.04
N GLY A 34 12.80 11.55 8.22
CA GLY A 34 13.28 11.09 6.90
C GLY A 34 12.16 10.55 6.02
N ASN A 35 12.33 9.31 5.52
CA ASN A 35 11.36 8.60 4.69
C ASN A 35 10.27 7.86 5.48
N GLY A 36 10.14 8.10 6.79
CA GLY A 36 9.17 7.42 7.67
C GLY A 36 7.72 7.53 7.19
N CYS A 37 6.85 6.67 7.70
CA CYS A 37 5.44 6.65 7.29
C CYS A 37 4.55 7.32 8.33
N ALA A 38 3.77 8.33 7.91
CA ALA A 38 2.84 9.03 8.80
C ALA A 38 1.73 8.10 9.31
N ALA A 39 1.23 7.22 8.45
CA ALA A 39 0.24 6.20 8.83
C ALA A 39 0.84 5.19 9.84
N CYS A 40 2.06 4.71 9.60
CA CYS A 40 2.72 3.80 10.55
C CYS A 40 2.96 4.46 11.90
N GLN A 41 3.28 5.76 11.94
CA GLN A 41 3.42 6.48 13.21
C GLN A 41 2.13 6.44 14.04
N VAL A 42 0.96 6.61 13.41
CA VAL A 42 -0.34 6.48 14.09
C VAL A 42 -0.54 5.06 14.63
N VAL A 43 -0.24 4.03 13.82
CA VAL A 43 -0.34 2.63 14.24
C VAL A 43 0.59 2.33 15.42
N PHE A 44 1.85 2.78 15.38
CA PHE A 44 2.80 2.56 16.46
C PHE A 44 2.41 3.30 17.74
N THR A 45 1.95 4.55 17.65
CA THR A 45 1.45 5.27 18.82
C THR A 45 0.24 4.55 19.42
N LEU A 46 -0.72 4.13 18.57
CA LEU A 46 -1.90 3.41 19.03
C LEU A 46 -1.54 2.07 19.69
N SER A 47 -0.67 1.27 19.05
CA SER A 47 -0.17 0.00 19.59
C SER A 47 0.48 0.19 20.96
N ASN A 48 1.37 1.18 21.08
CA ASN A 48 2.06 1.48 22.33
C ASN A 48 1.12 1.94 23.44
N GLU A 49 0.18 2.84 23.15
CA GLU A 49 -0.71 3.38 24.17
C GLU A 49 -1.83 2.42 24.59
N MET A 50 -2.31 1.59 23.65
CA MET A 50 -3.33 0.57 23.91
C MET A 50 -2.73 -0.75 24.41
N GLN A 51 -1.41 -0.93 24.35
CA GLN A 51 -0.72 -2.18 24.71
C GLN A 51 -1.22 -3.39 23.91
N ILE A 52 -1.45 -3.17 22.61
CA ILE A 52 -1.88 -4.17 21.62
C ILE A 52 -0.81 -4.34 20.55
N ASN A 53 -0.82 -5.43 19.80
CA ASN A 53 0.17 -5.61 18.73
C ASN A 53 -0.13 -4.71 17.51
N GLU A 54 0.83 -4.59 16.59
CA GLU A 54 0.72 -3.69 15.43
C GLU A 54 -0.42 -4.07 14.48
N GLN A 55 -0.70 -5.36 14.32
CA GLN A 55 -1.80 -5.83 13.47
C GLN A 55 -3.15 -5.45 14.09
N GLU A 56 -3.33 -5.70 15.38
CA GLU A 56 -4.53 -5.29 16.12
C GLU A 56 -4.73 -3.77 16.09
N ALA A 57 -3.64 -3.00 16.22
CA ALA A 57 -3.69 -1.55 16.12
C ALA A 57 -4.08 -1.08 14.70
N ALA A 58 -3.54 -1.71 13.66
CA ALA A 58 -3.90 -1.41 12.27
C ALA A 58 -5.37 -1.73 11.98
N ASP A 59 -5.87 -2.87 12.47
CA ASP A 59 -7.27 -3.26 12.33
C ASP A 59 -8.20 -2.30 13.07
N LEU A 60 -7.84 -1.91 14.31
CA LEU A 60 -8.60 -0.95 15.10
C LEU A 60 -8.61 0.45 14.47
N LEU A 61 -7.46 0.93 13.97
CA LEU A 61 -7.37 2.17 13.22
C LEU A 61 -8.32 2.11 12.01
N SER A 62 -8.26 1.05 11.20
CA SER A 62 -9.14 0.88 10.04
C SER A 62 -10.63 0.92 10.42
N GLN A 63 -11.01 0.26 11.51
CA GLN A 63 -12.40 0.26 11.99
C GLN A 63 -12.86 1.66 12.43
N ILE A 64 -11.99 2.44 13.07
CA ILE A 64 -12.30 3.80 13.51
C ILE A 64 -12.37 4.77 12.32
N LEU A 65 -11.47 4.67 11.35
CA LEU A 65 -11.51 5.50 10.14
C LEU A 65 -12.79 5.21 9.34
N PHE A 66 -13.16 3.93 9.18
CA PHE A 66 -14.46 3.57 8.58
C PHE A 66 -15.65 4.07 9.43
N SER A 67 -15.45 4.06 10.74
CA SER A 67 -16.27 4.61 11.83
C SER A 67 -16.77 6.03 11.68
N ASP A 68 -15.77 6.88 11.51
CA ASP A 68 -15.81 8.29 11.85
C ASP A 68 -15.23 9.10 10.68
N PRO A 69 -16.09 9.60 9.79
CA PRO A 69 -15.65 10.32 8.60
C PRO A 69 -14.81 11.56 8.89
N LYS A 70 -14.91 12.15 10.10
CA LYS A 70 -14.10 13.33 10.46
C LYS A 70 -12.67 12.93 10.76
N ILE A 71 -12.48 11.85 11.51
CA ILE A 71 -11.14 11.31 11.80
C ILE A 71 -10.53 10.77 10.50
N ASP A 72 -11.31 10.09 9.66
CA ASP A 72 -10.85 9.61 8.35
C ASP A 72 -10.32 10.73 7.46
N LEU A 73 -11.10 11.80 7.29
CA LEU A 73 -10.68 12.96 6.51
C LEU A 73 -9.39 13.58 7.07
N SER A 74 -9.31 13.75 8.39
CA SER A 74 -8.12 14.31 9.05
C SER A 74 -6.88 13.42 8.87
N PHE A 75 -7.07 12.10 8.91
CA PHE A 75 -6.02 11.12 8.67
C PHE A 75 -5.52 11.18 7.23
N ILE A 76 -6.43 11.22 6.25
CA ILE A 76 -6.09 11.38 4.82
C ILE A 76 -5.30 12.67 4.61
N GLU A 77 -5.76 13.79 5.16
CA GLU A 77 -5.11 15.09 5.03
C GLU A 77 -3.69 15.09 5.63
N MET A 78 -3.52 14.47 6.80
CA MET A 78 -2.21 14.30 7.43
C MET A 78 -1.27 13.47 6.54
N VAL A 79 -1.74 12.32 6.04
CA VAL A 79 -0.95 11.44 5.16
C VAL A 79 -0.54 12.21 3.90
N GLU A 80 -1.47 12.91 3.25
CA GLU A 80 -1.15 13.70 2.06
C GLU A 80 -0.18 14.85 2.34
N LYS A 81 -0.33 15.54 3.47
CA LYS A 81 0.58 16.61 3.88
C LYS A 81 2.01 16.07 3.98
N ILE A 82 2.21 14.99 4.74
CA ILE A 82 3.55 14.44 4.96
C ILE A 82 4.12 13.81 3.68
N HIS A 83 3.34 12.96 3.01
CA HIS A 83 3.86 12.12 1.94
C HIS A 83 3.96 12.83 0.60
N LEU A 84 3.08 13.78 0.32
CA LEU A 84 3.03 14.45 -0.99
C LEU A 84 3.53 15.89 -0.89
N LYS A 85 3.05 16.67 0.09
CA LYS A 85 3.35 18.11 0.14
C LYS A 85 4.72 18.41 0.75
N ASP A 86 4.96 17.98 1.98
CA ASP A 86 6.20 18.29 2.73
C ASP A 86 7.43 17.65 2.06
N ARG A 87 7.25 16.52 1.38
CA ARG A 87 8.30 15.82 0.62
C ARG A 87 8.38 16.18 -0.86
N LEU A 88 7.53 17.10 -1.33
CA LEU A 88 7.45 17.52 -2.72
C LEU A 88 7.28 16.34 -3.71
N MET A 89 6.57 15.30 -3.30
CA MET A 89 6.30 14.12 -4.14
C MET A 89 5.03 14.32 -4.96
N GLY A 90 5.11 14.08 -6.27
CA GLY A 90 3.97 14.20 -7.17
C GLY A 90 3.35 15.60 -7.13
N THR A 91 4.16 16.65 -7.15
CA THR A 91 3.75 18.07 -6.94
C THR A 91 2.50 18.47 -7.72
N GLY A 92 2.38 18.09 -9.00
CA GLY A 92 1.19 18.36 -9.82
C GLY A 92 -0.07 17.57 -9.41
N PHE A 93 0.09 16.40 -8.78
CA PHE A 93 -0.98 15.62 -8.17
C PHE A 93 -1.33 16.13 -6.77
N ALA A 94 -0.33 16.53 -5.98
CA ALA A 94 -0.47 16.98 -4.59
C ALA A 94 -1.37 18.22 -4.45
N ILE A 95 -1.35 19.12 -5.44
CA ILE A 95 -2.15 20.37 -5.46
C ILE A 95 -3.61 20.17 -5.89
N LYS A 96 -3.99 18.98 -6.40
CA LYS A 96 -5.36 18.69 -6.83
C LYS A 96 -6.28 18.53 -5.61
N ASN A 97 -7.55 18.89 -5.76
CA ASN A 97 -8.57 18.52 -4.78
C ASN A 97 -8.84 17.00 -4.82
N ARG A 98 -9.56 16.49 -3.81
CA ARG A 98 -9.82 15.05 -3.64
C ARG A 98 -10.52 14.44 -4.86
N ASP A 99 -11.60 15.06 -5.34
CA ASP A 99 -12.36 14.60 -6.51
C ASP A 99 -11.48 14.48 -7.76
N ALA A 100 -10.63 15.48 -8.03
CA ALA A 100 -9.73 15.46 -9.18
C ALA A 100 -8.63 14.41 -9.03
N LYS A 101 -8.14 14.16 -7.82
CA LYS A 101 -7.20 13.06 -7.54
C LYS A 101 -7.86 11.71 -7.78
N ASP A 102 -9.09 11.53 -7.30
CA ASP A 102 -9.83 10.27 -7.43
C ASP A 102 -10.18 9.98 -8.89
N ALA A 103 -10.62 10.98 -9.64
CA ALA A 103 -10.83 10.86 -11.08
C ALA A 103 -9.53 10.50 -11.81
N TYR A 104 -8.40 11.11 -11.44
CA TYR A 104 -7.10 10.81 -12.02
C TYR A 104 -6.63 9.39 -11.70
N ILE A 105 -6.75 8.95 -10.44
CA ILE A 105 -6.45 7.56 -10.02
C ILE A 105 -7.34 6.59 -10.79
N TYR A 106 -8.65 6.83 -10.86
CA TYR A 106 -9.59 5.94 -11.53
C TYR A 106 -9.33 5.83 -13.04
N SER A 107 -8.92 6.92 -13.69
CA SER A 107 -8.50 6.87 -15.09
C SER A 107 -7.28 5.99 -15.28
N ASN A 108 -6.25 6.15 -14.45
CA ASN A 108 -5.03 5.32 -14.54
C ASN A 108 -5.34 3.85 -14.23
N PHE A 109 -6.15 3.58 -13.21
CA PHE A 109 -6.62 2.24 -12.88
C PHE A 109 -7.27 1.54 -14.07
N LYS A 110 -8.24 2.21 -14.73
CA LYS A 110 -8.90 1.66 -15.93
C LYS A 110 -7.93 1.42 -17.07
N ASN A 111 -7.02 2.36 -17.32
CA ASN A 111 -6.04 2.25 -18.39
C ASN A 111 -5.10 1.06 -18.15
N THR A 112 -4.55 0.92 -16.94
CA THR A 112 -3.71 -0.21 -16.57
C THR A 112 -4.43 -1.54 -16.74
N LEU A 113 -5.68 -1.65 -16.29
CA LEU A 113 -6.46 -2.88 -16.49
C LEU A 113 -6.72 -3.19 -17.96
N ALA A 114 -7.04 -2.17 -18.76
CA ALA A 114 -7.25 -2.32 -20.20
C ALA A 114 -5.97 -2.80 -20.91
N GLU A 115 -4.81 -2.30 -20.52
CA GLU A 115 -3.51 -2.74 -21.03
C GLU A 115 -3.22 -4.20 -20.67
N LEU A 116 -3.38 -4.57 -19.39
CA LEU A 116 -3.19 -5.96 -18.95
C LEU A 116 -4.15 -6.91 -19.66
N HIS A 117 -5.40 -6.49 -19.89
CA HIS A 117 -6.37 -7.28 -20.63
C HIS A 117 -6.02 -7.42 -22.11
N ALA A 118 -5.57 -6.34 -22.75
CA ALA A 118 -5.12 -6.38 -24.14
C ALA A 118 -3.90 -7.31 -24.31
N ASP A 119 -2.95 -7.26 -23.38
CA ASP A 119 -1.80 -8.17 -23.37
C ASP A 119 -2.21 -9.62 -23.12
N LEU A 120 -3.16 -9.85 -22.22
CA LEU A 120 -3.69 -11.19 -21.95
C LEU A 120 -4.27 -11.82 -23.22
N ILE A 121 -5.08 -11.06 -23.97
CA ILE A 121 -5.67 -11.52 -25.23
C ILE A 121 -4.60 -11.75 -26.29
N LYS A 122 -3.64 -10.83 -26.41
CA LYS A 122 -2.68 -10.82 -27.52
C LYS A 122 -1.50 -11.78 -27.33
N TYR A 123 -0.98 -11.87 -26.11
CA TYR A 123 0.27 -12.57 -25.81
C TYR A 123 0.10 -13.70 -24.77
N GLY A 124 -1.08 -13.83 -24.18
CA GLY A 124 -1.37 -14.85 -23.19
C GLY A 124 -0.98 -14.48 -21.76
N PRO A 125 -1.28 -15.37 -20.80
CA PRO A 125 -1.14 -15.11 -19.37
C PRO A 125 0.31 -14.92 -18.92
N ASP A 126 1.28 -15.53 -19.61
CA ASP A 126 2.69 -15.48 -19.23
C ASP A 126 3.26 -14.06 -19.28
N ILE A 127 2.93 -13.30 -20.32
CA ILE A 127 3.41 -11.91 -20.46
C ILE A 127 2.81 -11.02 -19.37
N VAL A 128 1.52 -11.18 -19.09
CA VAL A 128 0.85 -10.45 -18.01
C VAL A 128 1.48 -10.79 -16.66
N MET A 129 1.71 -12.08 -16.38
CA MET A 129 2.32 -12.52 -15.13
C MET A 129 3.73 -11.96 -14.97
N ARG A 130 4.56 -11.98 -16.03
CA ARG A 130 5.90 -11.36 -15.99
C ARG A 130 5.84 -9.87 -15.70
N LYS A 131 4.93 -9.12 -16.33
CA LYS A 131 4.74 -7.68 -16.05
C LYS A 131 4.38 -7.43 -14.59
N LEU A 132 3.47 -8.22 -14.04
CA LEU A 132 3.05 -8.11 -12.64
C LEU A 132 4.21 -8.45 -11.68
N LEU A 133 4.95 -9.52 -11.95
CA LEU A 133 6.11 -9.92 -11.14
C LEU A 133 7.21 -8.87 -11.17
N MET A 134 7.58 -8.38 -12.35
CA MET A 134 8.60 -7.33 -12.47
C MET A 134 8.19 -6.06 -11.74
N SER A 135 6.92 -5.66 -11.85
CA SER A 135 6.40 -4.49 -11.13
C SER A 135 6.46 -4.67 -9.62
N MET A 136 6.11 -5.86 -9.12
CA MET A 136 6.21 -6.19 -7.70
C MET A 136 7.65 -6.19 -7.19
N ILE A 137 8.58 -6.81 -7.93
CA ILE A 137 10.00 -6.84 -7.56
C ILE A 137 10.58 -5.41 -7.54
N SER A 138 10.28 -4.60 -8.56
CA SER A 138 10.68 -3.19 -8.61
C SER A 138 10.14 -2.41 -7.41
N LEU A 139 8.88 -2.64 -7.03
CA LEU A 139 8.26 -1.97 -5.89
C LEU A 139 8.95 -2.35 -4.57
N GLU A 140 9.26 -3.63 -4.38
CA GLU A 140 9.95 -4.11 -3.18
C GLU A 140 11.40 -3.60 -3.12
N LEU A 141 12.10 -3.53 -4.25
CA LEU A 141 13.43 -2.91 -4.31
C LEU A 141 13.37 -1.41 -3.97
N ALA A 142 12.38 -0.68 -4.49
CA ALA A 142 12.20 0.75 -4.21
C ALA A 142 12.03 0.98 -2.70
N LYS A 143 11.14 0.20 -2.06
CA LYS A 143 10.90 0.27 -0.62
C LYS A 143 12.14 -0.07 0.21
N ASN A 144 12.82 -1.18 -0.13
CA ASN A 144 13.91 -1.71 0.69
C ASN A 144 15.21 -0.93 0.53
N ILE A 145 15.48 -0.38 -0.66
CA ILE A 145 16.68 0.41 -0.95
C ILE A 145 16.44 1.89 -0.60
N GLY A 146 15.18 2.35 -0.63
CA GLY A 146 14.82 3.74 -0.38
C GLY A 146 15.02 4.66 -1.59
N ILE A 147 14.82 4.11 -2.79
CA ILE A 147 14.85 4.85 -4.07
C ILE A 147 13.43 4.96 -4.64
N ASP A 148 13.21 5.88 -5.58
CA ASP A 148 11.92 5.98 -6.25
C ASP A 148 11.67 4.76 -7.15
N TYR A 149 10.39 4.52 -7.47
CA TYR A 149 9.97 3.36 -8.24
C TYR A 149 10.54 3.34 -9.67
N HIS A 150 10.77 4.50 -10.28
CA HIS A 150 11.34 4.57 -11.61
C HIS A 150 12.82 4.17 -11.60
N ALA A 151 13.61 4.76 -10.70
CA ALA A 151 15.01 4.36 -10.49
C ALA A 151 15.13 2.86 -10.16
N SER A 152 14.25 2.34 -9.30
CA SER A 152 14.20 0.91 -8.98
C SER A 152 13.94 0.01 -10.20
N THR A 153 13.05 0.45 -11.09
CA THR A 153 12.75 -0.27 -12.34
C THR A 153 13.98 -0.33 -13.25
N GLU A 154 14.74 0.76 -13.34
CA GLU A 154 15.96 0.83 -14.15
C GLU A 154 17.08 -0.03 -13.56
N GLU A 155 17.30 0.04 -12.24
CA GLU A 155 18.30 -0.78 -11.55
C GLU A 155 17.98 -2.28 -11.67
N LEU A 156 16.71 -2.66 -11.54
CA LEU A 156 16.26 -4.02 -11.78
C LEU A 156 16.55 -4.45 -13.23
N TYR A 157 16.28 -3.58 -14.21
CA TYR A 157 16.58 -3.85 -15.61
C TYR A 157 18.08 -4.07 -15.84
N TYR A 158 18.95 -3.22 -15.30
CA TYR A 158 20.41 -3.38 -15.42
C TYR A 158 20.90 -4.68 -14.77
N PHE A 159 20.38 -4.99 -13.58
CA PHE A 159 20.71 -6.21 -12.85
C PHE A 159 20.31 -7.47 -13.63
N MET A 160 19.04 -7.52 -14.09
CA MET A 160 18.52 -8.66 -14.86
C MET A 160 19.29 -8.83 -16.17
N ARG A 161 19.61 -7.75 -16.88
CA ARG A 161 20.39 -7.83 -18.11
C ARG A 161 21.78 -8.44 -17.92
N LYS A 162 22.44 -8.18 -16.78
CA LYS A 162 23.73 -8.78 -16.43
C LYS A 162 23.61 -10.25 -16.00
N LYS A 163 22.42 -10.67 -15.59
CA LYS A 163 22.10 -11.99 -15.01
C LYS A 163 20.91 -12.64 -15.72
N ASP A 164 20.84 -12.48 -17.05
CA ASP A 164 19.60 -12.72 -17.81
C ASP A 164 19.08 -14.14 -17.63
N ASP A 165 19.90 -15.15 -17.94
CA ASP A 165 19.51 -16.55 -17.81
C ASP A 165 19.11 -16.92 -16.38
N GLU A 166 19.86 -16.47 -15.37
CA GLU A 166 19.58 -16.78 -13.96
C GLU A 166 18.25 -16.17 -13.51
N THR A 167 18.05 -14.88 -13.77
CA THR A 167 16.85 -14.15 -13.33
C THR A 167 15.61 -14.60 -14.10
N LYS A 168 15.74 -14.84 -15.41
CA LYS A 168 14.68 -15.41 -16.25
C LYS A 168 14.26 -16.79 -15.76
N ASN A 169 15.21 -17.69 -15.48
CA ASN A 169 14.90 -19.05 -15.02
C ASN A 169 14.17 -19.02 -13.67
N LYS A 170 14.58 -18.17 -12.73
CA LYS A 170 13.87 -17.99 -11.44
C LYS A 170 12.43 -17.48 -11.63
N LEU A 171 12.21 -16.55 -12.56
CA LEU A 171 10.86 -16.07 -12.86
C LEU A 171 9.99 -17.16 -13.47
N ILE A 172 10.52 -17.94 -14.41
CA ILE A 172 9.80 -19.07 -15.03
C ILE A 172 9.47 -20.12 -13.97
N GLU A 173 10.44 -20.51 -13.12
CA GLU A 173 10.21 -21.48 -12.06
C GLU A 173 9.07 -21.04 -11.12
N PHE A 174 9.06 -19.77 -10.71
CA PHE A 174 7.98 -19.23 -9.90
C PHE A 174 6.62 -19.30 -10.61
N MET A 175 6.58 -18.89 -11.89
CA MET A 175 5.35 -18.91 -12.69
C MET A 175 4.81 -20.34 -12.84
N ASP A 176 5.67 -21.31 -13.14
CA ASP A 176 5.30 -22.72 -13.27
C ASP A 176 4.71 -23.27 -11.97
N GLN A 177 5.37 -22.98 -10.83
CA GLN A 177 4.85 -23.37 -9.52
C GLN A 177 3.48 -22.76 -9.24
N LEU A 178 3.29 -21.48 -9.57
CA LEU A 178 2.02 -20.78 -9.41
C LEU A 178 0.92 -21.40 -10.28
N TYR A 179 1.20 -21.66 -11.56
CA TYR A 179 0.24 -22.32 -12.46
C TYR A 179 -0.10 -23.73 -12.01
N ILE A 180 0.86 -24.51 -11.51
CA ILE A 180 0.59 -25.83 -10.92
C ILE A 180 -0.37 -25.71 -9.74
N ARG A 181 -0.20 -24.70 -8.88
CA ARG A 181 -1.09 -24.50 -7.72
C ARG A 181 -2.49 -24.10 -8.15
N ILE A 182 -2.62 -23.19 -9.12
CA ILE A 182 -3.91 -22.75 -9.65
C ILE A 182 -4.63 -23.90 -10.38
N GLY A 183 -3.93 -24.64 -11.24
CA GLY A 183 -4.51 -25.77 -11.97
C GLY A 183 -4.90 -26.95 -11.07
N LYS A 184 -4.26 -27.12 -9.91
CA LYS A 184 -4.68 -28.11 -8.89
C LYS A 184 -5.98 -27.73 -8.18
N THR A 185 -6.35 -26.45 -8.16
CA THR A 185 -7.62 -25.98 -7.59
C THR A 185 -8.80 -26.24 -8.53
N ASP A 186 -8.59 -26.24 -9.85
CA ASP A 186 -9.64 -26.54 -10.84
C ASP A 186 -9.99 -28.04 -10.92
N GLY A 187 -9.09 -28.92 -10.45
CA GLY A 187 -9.29 -30.38 -10.41
C GLY A 187 -9.85 -30.96 -9.11
N LYS A 188 -10.25 -30.13 -8.13
CA LYS A 188 -10.79 -30.57 -6.83
C LYS A 188 -12.32 -30.45 -6.67
N ASN A 189 -13.05 -30.17 -7.75
CA ASN A 189 -14.52 -30.11 -7.77
C ASN A 189 -15.18 -31.23 -8.59
N SER A 190 -14.48 -32.35 -8.78
CA SER A 190 -15.02 -33.50 -9.51
C SER A 190 -14.70 -34.81 -8.80
N ASP A 191 -15.14 -34.92 -7.55
CA ASP A 191 -15.43 -36.18 -6.86
C ASP A 191 -16.74 -36.02 -6.07
#